data_AF-A0A9X6YFS8-F1
#
_entry.id   AF-A0A9X6YFS8-F1
#
_cell.length_a   1.000
_cell.length_b   1.000
_cell.length_c   1.000
_cell.angle_alpha   90.00
_cell.angle_beta   90.00
_cell.angle_gamma   90.00
#
_symmetry.space_group_name_H-M   'P 1'
#
loop_
_entity.id
_entity.type
_entity.pdbx_description
1 polymer ?
#
loop_
_entity_poly.entity_id
_entity_poly.type
_entity_poly.pdbx_seq_one_letter_code
_entity_poly.pdbx_strand_id
1 'polypeptide(L)'
;MKKYLSITLLLVLFGLLSPFSNIHAETNNTDFKKIDQIVAVFNDNANVEEKISYIKDSDFNSWSIKEVNLTLDKIDSLNLSIMERATLKREIIRHFGFLNFDFKGTNSDVLAFKELKIEIVETNQPLVLYRRSKSGELESKYGLGYWWGDKARSIEETRNELAVLEAWGNPLNTVYKIQVPKGIRMLKGLTAPQTQYLNGTDIVQEYRKGGAIQYWINNVNNNWLQ
;
A
#
# COMPACT_ATOMS: atom_id res chain seq x y z
N MET A 1 -51.19 68.20 -8.57
CA MET A 1 -51.88 66.93 -8.90
C MET A 1 -51.14 65.77 -8.25
N LYS A 2 -51.85 64.96 -7.44
CA LYS A 2 -51.64 63.53 -7.02
C LYS A 2 -50.18 63.03 -6.88
N LYS A 3 -49.62 62.87 -5.66
CA LYS A 3 -49.77 61.79 -4.62
C LYS A 3 -49.12 60.42 -4.96
N TYR A 4 -48.55 59.85 -3.89
CA TYR A 4 -48.24 58.44 -3.54
C TYR A 4 -46.74 58.04 -3.63
N LEU A 5 -46.04 57.90 -2.49
CA LEU A 5 -45.89 56.70 -1.61
C LEU A 5 -44.96 55.65 -2.28
N SER A 6 -43.98 54.98 -1.68
CA SER A 6 -43.64 54.62 -0.29
C SER A 6 -42.30 53.85 -0.31
N ILE A 7 -41.43 54.00 0.70
CA ILE A 7 -40.71 52.97 1.53
C ILE A 7 -40.01 51.81 0.77
N THR A 8 -38.71 51.50 0.94
CA THR A 8 -38.14 50.90 2.18
C THR A 8 -36.63 51.15 2.36
N LEU A 9 -36.29 51.39 3.62
CA LEU A 9 -34.98 51.29 4.27
C LEU A 9 -34.39 49.86 4.16
N LEU A 10 -33.11 49.69 3.85
CA LEU A 10 -32.31 48.59 4.41
C LEU A 10 -30.83 49.00 4.56
N LEU A 11 -30.48 49.31 5.82
CA LEU A 11 -29.12 49.41 6.31
C LEU A 11 -28.44 48.02 6.33
N VAL A 12 -27.14 48.02 6.02
CA VAL A 12 -26.06 47.32 6.75
C VAL A 12 -26.34 45.86 7.15
N LEU A 13 -25.81 44.90 6.38
CA LEU A 13 -25.05 43.75 6.87
C LEU A 13 -24.51 42.93 5.68
N PHE A 14 -23.28 43.21 5.24
CA PHE A 14 -22.51 42.27 4.40
C PHE A 14 -21.09 42.07 4.98
N GLY A 15 -21.02 41.98 6.31
CA GLY A 15 -19.78 41.68 7.04
C GLY A 15 -19.85 40.42 7.92
N LEU A 16 -20.99 39.73 7.98
CA LEU A 16 -21.17 38.56 8.82
C LEU A 16 -22.06 37.58 8.06
N LEU A 17 -21.45 36.50 7.54
CA LEU A 17 -22.01 35.19 7.16
C LEU A 17 -21.30 34.61 5.93
N SER A 18 -19.99 34.34 6.08
CA SER A 18 -19.32 33.29 5.32
C SER A 18 -18.53 32.43 6.29
N PRO A 19 -19.10 31.36 6.89
CA PRO A 19 -18.33 30.42 7.70
C PRO A 19 -17.75 29.29 6.82
N PHE A 20 -17.38 29.57 5.57
CA PHE A 20 -16.85 28.57 4.65
C PHE A 20 -15.63 29.10 3.90
N SER A 21 -14.54 29.39 4.62
CA SER A 21 -13.24 29.60 3.95
C SER A 21 -12.00 29.14 4.71
N ASN A 22 -12.11 28.51 5.90
CA ASN A 22 -10.91 28.02 6.62
C ASN A 22 -10.86 26.51 6.87
N ILE A 23 -11.96 25.77 6.68
CA ILE A 23 -11.98 24.33 6.97
C ILE A 23 -11.03 23.56 6.03
N HIS A 24 -10.95 23.94 4.75
CA HIS A 24 -10.04 23.30 3.80
C HIS A 24 -8.55 23.60 4.04
N ALA A 25 -8.22 24.75 4.62
CA ALA A 25 -6.83 25.09 4.95
C ALA A 25 -6.39 24.44 6.27
N GLU A 26 -7.28 24.41 7.27
CA GLU A 26 -7.01 23.77 8.55
C GLU A 26 -6.85 22.25 8.43
N THR A 27 -7.72 21.56 7.67
CA THR A 27 -7.61 20.10 7.49
C THR A 27 -6.29 19.70 6.83
N ASN A 28 -5.88 20.40 5.77
CA ASN A 28 -4.61 20.12 5.10
C ASN A 28 -3.41 20.35 6.05
N ASN A 29 -3.42 21.42 6.86
CA ASN A 29 -2.34 21.70 7.81
C ASN A 29 -2.26 20.67 8.95
N THR A 30 -3.40 20.16 9.44
CA THR A 30 -3.41 19.11 10.47
C THR A 30 -2.85 17.78 9.96
N ASP A 31 -3.17 17.39 8.74
CA ASP A 31 -2.71 16.11 8.16
C ASP A 31 -1.19 16.12 7.97
N PHE A 32 -0.63 17.22 7.44
CA PHE A 32 0.82 17.40 7.34
C PHE A 32 1.49 17.40 8.71
N LYS A 33 0.88 18.02 9.73
CA LYS A 33 1.41 18.05 11.10
C LYS A 33 1.53 16.64 11.71
N LYS A 34 0.58 15.75 11.47
CA LYS A 34 0.63 14.35 11.95
C LYS A 34 1.77 13.56 11.28
N ILE A 35 1.90 13.71 9.95
CA ILE A 35 2.96 13.04 9.18
C ILE A 35 4.34 13.51 9.67
N ASP A 36 4.52 14.82 9.89
CA ASP A 36 5.79 15.37 10.36
C ASP A 36 6.13 14.91 11.79
N GLN A 37 5.13 14.77 12.67
CA GLN A 37 5.32 14.21 14.02
C GLN A 37 5.82 12.77 13.98
N ILE A 38 5.20 11.93 13.16
CA ILE A 38 5.61 10.52 12.98
C ILE A 38 7.05 10.44 12.46
N VAL A 39 7.36 11.22 11.44
CA VAL A 39 8.70 11.25 10.87
C VAL A 39 9.74 11.74 11.87
N ALA A 40 9.40 12.74 12.70
CA ALA A 40 10.28 13.20 13.76
C ALA A 40 10.58 12.08 14.77
N VAL A 41 9.56 11.33 15.21
CA VAL A 41 9.74 10.18 16.12
C VAL A 41 10.63 9.10 15.49
N PHE A 42 10.44 8.81 14.19
CA PHE A 42 11.23 7.78 13.52
C PHE A 42 12.67 8.18 13.24
N ASN A 43 12.92 9.49 13.06
CA ASN A 43 14.26 10.02 12.84
C ASN A 43 15.03 10.29 14.14
N ASP A 44 14.35 10.26 15.30
CA ASP A 44 15.01 10.33 16.59
C ASP A 44 15.81 9.04 16.89
N ASN A 45 16.72 9.13 17.86
CA ASN A 45 17.54 8.03 18.36
C ASN A 45 16.76 6.99 19.17
N ALA A 46 15.43 7.08 19.17
CA ALA A 46 14.53 6.06 19.72
C ALA A 46 14.84 4.69 19.08
N ASN A 47 14.75 3.65 19.89
CA ASN A 47 14.95 2.29 19.38
C ASN A 47 13.74 1.86 18.53
N VAL A 48 13.88 0.74 17.80
CA VAL A 48 12.81 0.25 16.90
C VAL A 48 11.53 -0.11 17.66
N GLU A 49 11.63 -0.62 18.89
CA GLU A 49 10.47 -1.01 19.69
C GLU A 49 9.62 0.19 20.12
N GLU A 50 10.28 1.31 20.47
CA GLU A 50 9.62 2.58 20.78
C GLU A 50 8.89 3.14 19.55
N LYS A 51 9.55 3.09 18.37
CA LYS A 51 8.93 3.51 17.09
C LYS A 51 7.72 2.64 16.75
N ILE A 52 7.80 1.33 16.97
CA ILE A 52 6.68 0.39 16.79
C ILE A 52 5.56 0.67 17.80
N SER A 53 5.89 0.97 19.06
CA SER A 53 4.91 1.30 20.10
C SER A 53 4.15 2.56 19.73
N TYR A 54 4.86 3.59 19.23
CA TYR A 54 4.22 4.79 18.69
C TYR A 54 3.24 4.46 17.55
N ILE A 55 3.61 3.56 16.64
CA ILE A 55 2.71 3.13 15.55
C ILE A 55 1.45 2.46 16.09
N LYS A 56 1.59 1.59 17.11
CA LYS A 56 0.47 0.88 17.73
C LYS A 56 -0.49 1.82 18.46
N ASP A 57 0.05 2.87 19.07
CA ASP A 57 -0.72 3.90 19.76
C ASP A 57 -1.32 4.93 18.80
N SER A 58 -0.87 4.94 17.54
CA SER A 58 -1.41 5.78 16.48
C SER A 58 -2.63 5.15 15.82
N ASP A 59 -3.69 5.94 15.67
CA ASP A 59 -4.91 5.49 14.98
C ASP A 59 -4.77 5.59 13.45
N PHE A 60 -3.88 4.77 12.86
CA PHE A 60 -3.69 4.74 11.41
C PHE A 60 -4.97 4.37 10.64
N ASN A 61 -5.90 3.62 11.25
CA ASN A 61 -7.15 3.24 10.60
C ASN A 61 -8.06 4.43 10.25
N SER A 62 -7.91 5.57 10.94
CA SER A 62 -8.66 6.79 10.61
C SER A 62 -7.99 7.67 9.55
N TRP A 63 -6.78 7.32 9.12
CA TRP A 63 -6.05 8.08 8.10
C TRP A 63 -6.63 7.82 6.71
N SER A 64 -6.46 8.79 5.82
CA SER A 64 -6.71 8.58 4.39
C SER A 64 -5.57 7.78 3.74
N ILE A 65 -5.87 7.09 2.64
CA ILE A 65 -4.86 6.39 1.83
C ILE A 65 -3.71 7.33 1.43
N LYS A 66 -4.03 8.61 1.15
CA LYS A 66 -3.04 9.62 0.78
C LYS A 66 -2.06 9.91 1.91
N GLU A 67 -2.55 10.10 3.14
CA GLU A 67 -1.68 10.36 4.30
C GLU A 67 -0.77 9.17 4.61
N VAL A 68 -1.29 7.94 4.49
CA VAL A 68 -0.48 6.73 4.71
C VAL A 68 0.58 6.59 3.63
N ASN A 69 0.24 6.76 2.35
CA ASN A 69 1.22 6.72 1.26
C ASN A 69 2.32 7.79 1.45
N LEU A 70 1.96 9.03 1.81
CA LEU A 70 2.94 10.07 2.09
C LEU A 70 3.86 9.71 3.25
N THR A 71 3.34 9.06 4.30
CA THR A 71 4.17 8.57 5.42
C THR A 71 5.13 7.47 4.97
N LEU A 72 4.65 6.50 4.17
CA LEU A 72 5.48 5.44 3.61
C LEU A 72 6.61 6.01 2.73
N ASP A 73 6.31 7.01 1.89
CA ASP A 73 7.30 7.68 1.05
C ASP A 73 8.34 8.43 1.89
N LYS A 74 7.92 9.13 2.95
CA LYS A 74 8.86 9.84 3.84
C LYS A 74 9.80 8.88 4.56
N ILE A 75 9.33 7.69 4.96
CA ILE A 75 10.17 6.66 5.60
C ILE A 75 11.35 6.27 4.71
N ASP A 76 11.18 6.26 3.38
CA ASP A 76 12.27 5.93 2.46
C ASP A 76 13.45 6.91 2.53
N SER A 77 13.18 8.16 2.93
CA SER A 77 14.17 9.23 3.03
C SER A 77 14.86 9.33 4.39
N LEU A 78 14.41 8.56 5.39
CA LEU A 78 14.99 8.61 6.73
C LEU A 78 16.36 7.92 6.77
N ASN A 79 17.22 8.41 7.67
CA ASN A 79 18.54 7.82 7.92
C ASN A 79 18.42 6.56 8.80
N LEU A 80 17.72 5.54 8.27
CA LEU A 80 17.45 4.27 8.92
C LEU A 80 17.97 3.13 8.04
N SER A 81 18.36 2.02 8.65
CA SER A 81 18.73 0.83 7.89
C SER A 81 17.55 0.34 7.04
N ILE A 82 17.84 -0.44 5.99
CA ILE A 82 16.79 -1.03 5.14
C ILE A 82 15.81 -1.89 5.96
N MET A 83 16.31 -2.60 6.98
CA MET A 83 15.49 -3.47 7.83
C MET A 83 14.59 -2.68 8.78
N GLU A 84 15.08 -1.57 9.33
CA GLU A 84 14.27 -0.66 10.14
C GLU A 84 13.15 -0.05 9.29
N ARG A 85 13.48 0.49 8.11
CA ARG A 85 12.47 1.04 7.19
C ARG A 85 11.43 0.00 6.79
N ALA A 86 11.87 -1.22 6.46
CA ALA A 86 10.95 -2.30 6.13
C ALA A 86 10.03 -2.67 7.30
N THR A 87 10.56 -2.72 8.52
CA THR A 87 9.79 -2.99 9.74
C THR A 87 8.74 -1.90 10.00
N LEU A 88 9.13 -0.62 9.93
CA LEU A 88 8.19 0.49 10.15
C LEU A 88 7.09 0.50 9.08
N LYS A 89 7.44 0.30 7.80
CA LYS A 89 6.46 0.19 6.71
C LYS A 89 5.50 -0.97 6.92
N ARG A 90 6.00 -2.14 7.33
CA ARG A 90 5.18 -3.30 7.66
C ARG A 90 4.14 -2.95 8.71
N GLU A 91 4.58 -2.39 9.83
CA GLU A 91 3.68 -2.09 10.95
C GLU A 91 2.61 -1.08 10.53
N ILE A 92 2.98 0.01 9.85
CA ILE A 92 2.02 1.01 9.35
C ILE A 92 0.99 0.37 8.42
N ILE A 93 1.43 -0.42 7.43
CA ILE A 93 0.54 -1.08 6.47
C ILE A 93 -0.43 -2.04 7.17
N ARG A 94 0.05 -2.81 8.15
CA ARG A 94 -0.79 -3.72 8.94
C ARG A 94 -1.79 -2.96 9.80
N HIS A 95 -1.34 -1.91 10.49
CA HIS A 95 -2.18 -1.04 11.31
C HIS A 95 -3.21 -0.25 10.51
N PHE A 96 -2.97 -0.04 9.22
CA PHE A 96 -3.95 0.55 8.29
C PHE A 96 -5.03 -0.43 7.79
N GLY A 97 -4.87 -1.74 8.07
CA GLY A 97 -5.89 -2.76 7.78
C GLY A 97 -5.45 -3.91 6.88
N PHE A 98 -4.19 -3.94 6.41
CA PHE A 98 -3.65 -5.09 5.67
C PHE A 98 -3.14 -6.18 6.65
N LEU A 99 -4.05 -6.73 7.46
CA LEU A 99 -3.74 -7.60 8.61
C LEU A 99 -2.97 -8.89 8.26
N ASN A 100 -3.08 -9.39 7.02
CA ASN A 100 -2.36 -10.59 6.57
C ASN A 100 -0.98 -10.28 5.97
N PHE A 101 -0.64 -9.00 5.79
CA PHE A 101 0.60 -8.60 5.13
C PHE A 101 1.80 -8.89 6.03
N ASP A 102 2.76 -9.66 5.51
CA ASP A 102 3.93 -10.12 6.26
C ASP A 102 3.58 -10.73 7.63
N PHE A 103 2.49 -11.51 7.72
CA PHE A 103 2.01 -12.07 8.99
C PHE A 103 3.05 -12.95 9.72
N LYS A 104 4.10 -13.39 9.02
CA LYS A 104 5.23 -14.16 9.56
C LYS A 104 6.25 -13.28 10.31
N GLY A 105 6.18 -11.96 10.15
CA GLY A 105 7.06 -11.00 10.81
C GLY A 105 8.49 -10.96 10.28
N THR A 106 8.74 -11.41 9.05
CA THR A 106 10.09 -11.55 8.46
C THR A 106 10.52 -10.37 7.58
N ASN A 107 9.62 -9.41 7.34
CA ASN A 107 9.74 -8.33 6.36
C ASN A 107 9.86 -8.80 4.90
N SER A 108 9.66 -10.10 4.64
CA SER A 108 9.87 -10.67 3.31
C SER A 108 8.88 -10.11 2.29
N ASP A 109 7.62 -9.90 2.70
CA ASP A 109 6.62 -9.32 1.79
C ASP A 109 6.88 -7.84 1.51
N VAL A 110 7.50 -7.10 2.44
CA VAL A 110 7.93 -5.70 2.23
C VAL A 110 9.12 -5.65 1.28
N LEU A 111 10.10 -6.52 1.49
CA LEU A 111 11.30 -6.65 0.67
C LEU A 111 11.01 -7.16 -0.75
N ALA A 112 9.83 -7.75 -0.98
CA ALA A 112 9.37 -8.12 -2.30
C ALA A 112 9.07 -6.90 -3.19
N PHE A 113 8.93 -5.70 -2.61
CA PHE A 113 8.78 -4.45 -3.34
C PHE A 113 10.13 -3.76 -3.56
N LYS A 114 10.43 -3.42 -4.82
CA LYS A 114 11.68 -2.80 -5.23
C LYS A 114 11.89 -1.49 -4.48
N GLU A 115 13.07 -1.33 -3.88
CA GLU A 115 13.43 -0.14 -3.09
C GLU A 115 12.47 0.13 -1.92
N LEU A 116 11.72 -0.87 -1.45
CA LEU A 116 10.65 -0.75 -0.46
C LEU A 116 9.50 0.18 -0.88
N LYS A 117 9.39 0.53 -2.17
CA LYS A 117 8.35 1.43 -2.68
C LYS A 117 7.02 0.69 -2.77
N ILE A 118 6.12 1.03 -1.86
CA ILE A 118 4.79 0.43 -1.71
C ILE A 118 3.77 1.54 -1.73
N GLU A 119 2.81 1.41 -2.64
CA GLU A 119 1.67 2.31 -2.77
C GLU A 119 0.41 1.55 -2.33
N ILE A 120 -0.36 2.11 -1.41
CA ILE A 120 -1.72 1.66 -1.14
C ILE A 120 -2.64 2.27 -2.20
N VAL A 121 -3.35 1.42 -2.94
CA VAL A 121 -4.31 1.82 -3.96
C VAL A 121 -5.70 1.25 -3.66
N GLU A 122 -6.74 1.95 -4.10
CA GLU A 122 -8.12 1.47 -4.06
C GLU A 122 -8.71 1.46 -5.48
N THR A 123 -9.34 0.35 -5.86
CA THR A 123 -9.95 0.22 -7.19
C THR A 123 -11.12 1.18 -7.35
N ASN A 124 -11.02 2.13 -8.28
CA ASN A 124 -12.12 3.03 -8.63
C ASN A 124 -13.12 2.40 -9.63
N GLN A 125 -12.68 1.36 -10.34
CA GLN A 125 -13.44 0.52 -11.27
C GLN A 125 -12.92 -0.92 -11.17
N PRO A 126 -13.68 -1.92 -11.66
CA PRO A 126 -13.19 -3.30 -11.67
C PRO A 126 -11.82 -3.43 -12.34
N LEU A 127 -10.90 -4.13 -11.70
CA LEU A 127 -9.52 -4.33 -12.17
C LEU A 127 -9.28 -5.81 -12.43
N VAL A 128 -8.77 -6.14 -13.62
CA VAL A 128 -8.40 -7.52 -13.95
C VAL A 128 -6.95 -7.75 -13.54
N LEU A 129 -6.71 -8.81 -12.79
CA LEU A 129 -5.38 -9.23 -12.35
C LEU A 129 -5.12 -10.68 -12.70
N TYR A 130 -3.83 -11.02 -12.83
CA TYR A 130 -3.37 -12.30 -13.34
C TYR A 130 -2.33 -12.93 -12.41
N ARG A 131 -2.33 -14.25 -12.30
CA ARG A 131 -1.35 -15.00 -11.52
C ARG A 131 -1.04 -16.31 -12.23
N ARG A 132 0.20 -16.77 -12.16
CA ARG A 132 0.53 -18.17 -12.45
C ARG A 132 0.86 -18.90 -11.16
N SER A 133 0.37 -20.12 -11.03
CA SER A 133 0.71 -21.01 -9.92
C SER A 133 0.57 -22.48 -10.34
N LYS A 134 0.59 -23.40 -9.38
CA LYS A 134 0.21 -24.79 -9.58
C LYS A 134 -1.31 -24.95 -9.72
N SER A 135 -1.73 -26.03 -10.36
CA SER A 135 -3.12 -26.48 -10.34
C SER A 135 -3.57 -26.78 -8.91
N GLY A 136 -4.85 -26.52 -8.63
CA GLY A 136 -5.47 -26.84 -7.34
C GLY A 136 -5.20 -25.80 -6.23
N GLU A 137 -4.80 -24.57 -6.55
CA GLU A 137 -4.63 -23.53 -5.51
C GLU A 137 -5.93 -23.15 -4.81
N LEU A 138 -7.07 -23.21 -5.51
CA LEU A 138 -8.37 -22.86 -4.96
C LEU A 138 -8.71 -23.70 -3.72
N GLU A 139 -8.33 -24.98 -3.76
CA GLU A 139 -8.54 -25.99 -2.72
C GLU A 139 -7.42 -25.99 -1.66
N SER A 140 -6.36 -25.18 -1.85
CA SER A 140 -5.26 -25.09 -0.90
C SER A 140 -5.67 -24.31 0.35
N LYS A 141 -5.00 -24.58 1.48
CA LYS A 141 -5.19 -23.84 2.75
C LYS A 141 -5.06 -22.32 2.59
N TYR A 142 -4.31 -21.86 1.58
CA TYR A 142 -4.02 -20.45 1.35
C TYR A 142 -4.84 -19.84 0.20
N GLY A 143 -5.78 -20.60 -0.37
CA GLY A 143 -6.60 -20.19 -1.51
C GLY A 143 -5.78 -19.76 -2.72
N LEU A 144 -6.29 -18.78 -3.47
CA LEU A 144 -5.66 -18.23 -4.67
C LEU A 144 -4.39 -17.39 -4.40
N GLY A 145 -3.95 -17.29 -3.14
CA GLY A 145 -2.79 -16.52 -2.73
C GLY A 145 -2.96 -15.00 -2.82
N TYR A 146 -1.96 -14.28 -2.32
CA TYR A 146 -2.04 -12.82 -2.12
C TYR A 146 -1.40 -11.99 -3.25
N TRP A 147 -0.47 -12.57 -4.01
CA TRP A 147 0.34 -11.88 -5.00
C TRP A 147 -0.19 -12.06 -6.42
N TRP A 148 -0.35 -10.93 -7.12
CA TRP A 148 -0.95 -10.86 -8.46
C TRP A 148 -0.20 -9.87 -9.36
N GLY A 149 -0.19 -10.12 -10.66
CA GLY A 149 0.35 -9.25 -11.69
C GLY A 149 -0.75 -8.48 -12.44
N ASP A 150 -0.34 -7.39 -13.06
CA ASP A 150 -1.14 -6.48 -13.89
C ASP A 150 -1.54 -7.05 -15.27
N LYS A 151 -0.75 -7.97 -15.82
CA LYS A 151 -0.96 -8.60 -17.13
C LYS A 151 -0.75 -10.11 -17.08
N ALA A 152 -1.36 -10.79 -18.05
CA ALA A 152 -1.03 -12.17 -18.35
C ALA A 152 0.45 -12.31 -18.72
N ARG A 153 1.06 -13.40 -18.28
CA ARG A 153 2.48 -13.71 -18.49
C ARG A 153 2.65 -15.17 -18.85
N SER A 154 3.70 -15.48 -19.60
CA SER A 154 4.26 -16.81 -19.73
C SER A 154 4.92 -17.25 -18.42
N ILE A 155 5.36 -18.52 -18.36
CA ILE A 155 6.13 -19.01 -17.20
C ILE A 155 7.43 -18.18 -17.07
N GLU A 156 8.17 -18.02 -18.16
CA GLU A 156 9.45 -17.28 -18.16
C GLU A 156 9.27 -15.80 -17.77
N GLU A 157 8.26 -15.13 -18.30
CA GLU A 157 7.95 -13.75 -17.92
C GLU A 157 7.56 -13.66 -16.45
N THR A 158 6.81 -14.63 -15.92
CA THR A 158 6.48 -14.67 -14.48
C THR A 158 7.74 -14.83 -13.64
N ARG A 159 8.64 -15.74 -14.01
CA ARG A 159 9.91 -15.95 -13.31
C ARG A 159 10.77 -14.70 -13.31
N ASN A 160 10.95 -14.09 -14.48
CA ASN A 160 11.91 -13.01 -14.67
C ASN A 160 11.36 -11.65 -14.23
N GLU A 161 10.13 -11.30 -14.63
CA GLU A 161 9.55 -9.99 -14.36
C GLU A 161 8.98 -9.87 -12.94
N LEU A 162 8.37 -10.94 -12.40
CA LEU A 162 7.82 -10.99 -11.03
C LEU A 162 8.77 -11.66 -10.03
N ALA A 163 10.03 -11.88 -10.44
CA ALA A 163 11.10 -12.46 -9.64
C ALA A 163 10.72 -13.75 -8.86
N VAL A 164 9.85 -14.58 -9.44
CA VAL A 164 9.44 -15.83 -8.79
C VAL A 164 10.53 -16.88 -9.02
N LEU A 165 11.25 -17.27 -7.98
CA LEU A 165 12.34 -18.24 -8.13
C LEU A 165 11.82 -19.65 -8.43
N GLU A 166 12.49 -20.34 -9.35
CA GLU A 166 12.20 -21.74 -9.69
C GLU A 166 12.42 -22.65 -8.49
N ALA A 167 13.45 -22.39 -7.70
CA ALA A 167 13.73 -23.18 -6.50
C ALA A 167 12.69 -23.08 -5.38
N TRP A 168 11.73 -22.15 -5.47
CA TRP A 168 10.55 -22.16 -4.61
C TRP A 168 9.57 -23.30 -4.94
N GLY A 169 9.81 -24.05 -6.03
CA GLY A 169 9.11 -25.28 -6.36
C GLY A 169 7.70 -25.09 -6.94
N ASN A 170 7.27 -23.86 -7.21
CA ASN A 170 5.98 -23.61 -7.83
C ASN A 170 6.09 -23.83 -9.35
N PRO A 171 5.37 -24.78 -9.99
CA PRO A 171 5.51 -25.07 -11.43
C PRO A 171 4.97 -23.97 -12.36
N LEU A 172 4.13 -23.04 -11.87
CA LEU A 172 3.51 -21.97 -12.68
C LEU A 172 2.73 -22.47 -13.91
N ASN A 173 2.29 -23.73 -13.91
CA ASN A 173 1.65 -24.37 -15.06
C ASN A 173 0.19 -23.93 -15.26
N THR A 174 -0.44 -23.34 -14.24
CA THR A 174 -1.83 -22.89 -14.28
C THR A 174 -1.89 -21.37 -14.25
N VAL A 175 -2.78 -20.79 -15.06
CA VAL A 175 -3.06 -19.35 -15.08
C VAL A 175 -4.38 -19.09 -14.36
N TYR A 176 -4.36 -18.16 -13.41
CA TYR A 176 -5.52 -17.63 -12.73
C TYR A 176 -5.76 -16.20 -13.17
N LYS A 177 -7.02 -15.85 -13.38
CA LYS A 177 -7.47 -14.51 -13.73
C LYS A 177 -8.61 -14.13 -12.79
N ILE A 178 -8.48 -12.97 -12.15
CA ILE A 178 -9.54 -12.44 -11.28
C ILE A 178 -10.01 -11.08 -11.77
N GLN A 179 -11.27 -10.76 -11.51
CA GLN A 179 -11.82 -9.43 -11.65
C GLN A 179 -12.09 -8.86 -10.26
N VAL A 180 -11.14 -8.06 -9.78
CA VAL A 180 -11.26 -7.36 -8.50
C VAL A 180 -12.35 -6.30 -8.62
N PRO A 181 -13.38 -6.29 -7.76
CA PRO A 181 -14.44 -5.29 -7.82
C PRO A 181 -13.93 -3.89 -7.43
N LYS A 182 -14.76 -2.87 -7.66
CA LYS A 182 -14.54 -1.50 -7.17
C LYS A 182 -14.50 -1.48 -5.63
N GLY A 183 -13.68 -0.61 -5.05
CA GLY A 183 -13.58 -0.38 -3.60
C GLY A 183 -12.66 -1.34 -2.86
N ILE A 184 -11.83 -2.10 -3.59
CA ILE A 184 -10.87 -3.02 -2.98
C ILE A 184 -9.51 -2.33 -2.86
N ARG A 185 -8.98 -2.32 -1.63
CA ARG A 185 -7.65 -1.82 -1.33
C ARG A 185 -6.59 -2.91 -1.57
N MET A 186 -5.48 -2.50 -2.16
CA MET A 186 -4.35 -3.37 -2.49
C MET A 186 -3.04 -2.63 -2.23
N LEU A 187 -1.96 -3.37 -2.01
CA LEU A 187 -0.61 -2.83 -2.08
C LEU A 187 -0.11 -3.00 -3.51
N LYS A 188 0.52 -1.97 -4.05
CA LYS A 188 1.03 -1.95 -5.42
C LYS A 188 2.48 -1.47 -5.39
N GLY A 189 3.29 -2.04 -6.27
CA GLY A 189 4.63 -1.55 -6.51
C GLY A 189 5.34 -2.38 -7.57
N LEU A 190 6.63 -2.13 -7.74
CA LEU A 190 7.45 -2.93 -8.62
C LEU A 190 8.04 -4.11 -7.86
N THR A 191 8.14 -5.28 -8.49
CA THR A 191 8.79 -6.43 -7.88
C THR A 191 10.29 -6.19 -7.71
N ALA A 192 10.81 -6.45 -6.51
CA ALA A 192 12.23 -6.45 -6.22
C ALA A 192 12.94 -7.66 -6.88
N PRO A 193 14.24 -7.53 -7.23
CA PRO A 193 15.03 -8.68 -7.64
C PRO A 193 15.09 -9.72 -6.54
N GLN A 194 15.17 -10.99 -6.93
CA GLN A 194 15.35 -12.13 -6.02
C GLN A 194 16.60 -12.90 -6.41
N THR A 195 17.37 -13.27 -5.40
CA THR A 195 18.59 -14.07 -5.56
C THR A 195 18.48 -15.29 -4.66
N GLN A 196 18.71 -16.45 -5.23
CA GLN A 196 18.98 -17.66 -4.48
C GLN A 196 20.48 -17.94 -4.50
N TYR A 197 21.03 -18.17 -3.32
CA TYR A 197 22.39 -18.63 -3.14
C TYR A 197 22.42 -20.13 -2.87
N LEU A 198 23.49 -20.79 -3.29
CA LEU A 198 23.78 -22.16 -2.89
C LEU A 198 23.97 -22.18 -1.36
N ASN A 199 23.28 -23.10 -0.70
CA ASN A 199 23.17 -23.14 0.75
C ASN A 199 24.53 -23.03 1.46
N GLY A 200 24.66 -22.02 2.33
CA GLY A 200 25.89 -21.76 3.11
C GLY A 200 27.03 -21.12 2.31
N THR A 201 26.78 -20.61 1.11
CA THR A 201 27.80 -19.98 0.25
C THR A 201 27.30 -18.68 -0.37
N ASP A 202 28.22 -17.88 -0.92
CA ASP A 202 27.89 -16.67 -1.70
C ASP A 202 27.72 -16.95 -3.20
N ILE A 203 27.65 -18.22 -3.60
CA ILE A 203 27.49 -18.62 -5.00
C ILE A 203 26.03 -18.47 -5.41
N VAL A 204 25.75 -17.61 -6.39
CA VAL A 204 24.40 -17.42 -6.95
C VAL A 204 23.98 -18.63 -7.77
N GLN A 205 22.87 -19.27 -7.39
CA GLN A 205 22.23 -20.36 -8.16
C GLN A 205 21.16 -19.85 -9.12
N GLU A 206 20.37 -18.89 -8.65
CA GLU A 206 19.29 -18.31 -9.42
C GLU A 206 19.22 -16.82 -9.13
N TYR A 207 19.08 -16.02 -10.18
CA TYR A 207 18.81 -14.60 -10.08
C TYR A 207 17.67 -14.24 -11.00
N ARG A 208 16.68 -13.52 -10.47
CA ARG A 208 15.59 -12.95 -11.26
C ARG A 208 15.52 -11.46 -11.00
N LYS A 209 15.53 -10.69 -12.08
CA LYS A 209 15.66 -9.22 -12.03
C LYS A 209 14.45 -8.53 -11.41
N GLY A 210 13.26 -9.11 -11.57
CA GLY A 210 12.02 -8.46 -11.16
C GLY A 210 11.71 -7.23 -12.02
N GLY A 211 10.94 -6.30 -11.46
CA GLY A 211 10.64 -5.00 -12.06
C GLY A 211 9.27 -4.88 -12.74
N ALA A 212 8.46 -5.93 -12.79
CA ALA A 212 7.06 -5.80 -13.17
C ALA A 212 6.22 -5.17 -12.06
N ILE A 213 5.05 -4.63 -12.45
CA ILE A 213 4.01 -4.24 -11.50
C ILE A 213 3.44 -5.49 -10.84
N GLN A 214 3.36 -5.45 -9.52
CA GLN A 214 2.69 -6.46 -8.71
C GLN A 214 1.70 -5.81 -7.75
N TYR A 215 0.71 -6.61 -7.37
CA TYR A 215 -0.30 -6.29 -6.39
C TYR A 215 -0.29 -7.32 -5.28
N TRP A 216 -0.47 -6.86 -4.05
CA TRP A 216 -0.77 -7.68 -2.89
C TRP A 216 -2.18 -7.38 -2.41
N ILE A 217 -2.97 -8.43 -2.20
CA ILE A 217 -4.38 -8.32 -1.79
C ILE A 217 -4.55 -9.04 -0.45
N ASN A 218 -5.16 -8.37 0.52
CA ASN A 218 -5.28 -8.89 1.90
C ASN A 218 -6.12 -10.19 1.99
N ASN A 219 -7.15 -10.28 1.16
CA ASN A 219 -7.99 -11.46 1.04
C ASN A 219 -8.58 -11.50 -0.37
N VAL A 220 -8.32 -12.58 -1.11
CA VAL A 220 -8.85 -12.78 -2.46
C VAL A 220 -10.08 -13.66 -2.40
N ASN A 221 -11.21 -13.15 -2.86
CA ASN A 221 -12.44 -13.93 -2.92
C ASN A 221 -12.45 -14.83 -4.16
N ASN A 222 -12.72 -16.12 -3.97
CA ASN A 222 -12.83 -17.09 -5.07
C ASN A 222 -13.91 -16.71 -6.10
N ASN A 223 -14.94 -15.96 -5.71
CA ASN A 223 -15.99 -15.47 -6.62
C ASN A 223 -15.48 -14.41 -7.62
N TRP A 224 -14.26 -13.90 -7.46
CA TRP A 224 -13.66 -12.99 -8.43
C TRP A 224 -12.98 -13.73 -9.58
N LEU A 225 -12.79 -15.05 -9.47
CA LEU A 225 -12.18 -15.87 -10.51
C LEU A 225 -13.06 -15.88 -11.78
N GLN A 226 -12.42 -15.71 -12.94
CA GLN A 226 -13.05 -15.74 -14.26
C GLN A 226 -12.78 -17.05 -15.00
#